data_AF-A0A453EZD8-F1
#
_entry.id   AF-A0A453EZD8-F1
#
_cell.length_a   1.000
_cell.length_b   1.000
_cell.length_c   1.000
_cell.angle_alpha   90.00
_cell.angle_beta   90.00
_cell.angle_gamma   90.00
#
_symmetry.space_group_name_H-M   'P 1'
#
loop_
_entity.id
_entity.type
_entity.pdbx_description
1 polymer ?
#
loop_
_entity_poly.entity_id
_entity_poly.type
_entity_poly.pdbx_seq_one_letter_code
_entity_poly.pdbx_strand_id
1 'polypeptide(L)'
;MLLDIPLAGLGWSLPCDIWSVGCILVELCSGEALFQTHENLEHLAMMERVLGPVPEHMIRKASSSAQKYFRRGTRLNWPEGAVTRESIRAVRKLHRLKDLVARNADHSKASLADLLYGLLRFEPSERLTAQEALDHPFFRIPGPT
;
A
#
# COMPACT_ATOMS: atom_id res chain seq x y z
N MET A 1 7.06 7.51 -6.60
CA MET A 1 6.02 8.13 -7.46
C MET A 1 4.64 7.93 -6.85
N LEU A 2 4.00 8.98 -6.33
CA LEU A 2 2.87 9.01 -5.36
C LEU A 2 3.23 8.81 -3.89
N LEU A 3 4.31 8.08 -3.58
CA LEU A 3 4.93 8.12 -2.25
C LEU A 3 6.03 9.18 -2.13
N ASP A 4 6.61 9.61 -3.25
CA ASP A 4 7.62 10.68 -3.30
C ASP A 4 6.96 12.05 -3.48
N ILE A 5 6.07 12.45 -2.56
CA ILE A 5 5.79 13.87 -2.39
C ILE A 5 6.77 14.36 -1.32
N PRO A 6 7.95 14.89 -1.69
CA PRO A 6 8.77 15.64 -0.75
C PRO A 6 7.98 16.91 -0.40
N LEU A 7 7.18 16.84 0.65
CA LEU A 7 6.67 18.01 1.32
C LEU A 7 7.91 18.73 1.90
N ALA A 8 8.32 19.79 1.20
CA ALA A 8 9.23 20.82 1.69
C ALA A 8 10.56 20.34 2.31
N GLY A 9 11.58 20.09 1.47
CA GLY A 9 12.99 20.34 1.83
C GLY A 9 13.63 19.52 2.95
N LEU A 10 12.95 18.53 3.53
CA LEU A 10 13.52 17.58 4.48
C LEU A 10 13.72 16.24 3.75
N GLY A 11 14.98 15.80 3.65
CA GLY A 11 15.36 14.54 3.01
C GLY A 11 14.59 13.35 3.58
N TRP A 12 14.35 12.35 2.74
CA TRP A 12 13.75 11.04 3.09
C TRP A 12 12.54 11.12 4.03
N SER A 13 11.32 11.12 3.46
CA SER A 13 10.12 11.25 4.27
C SER A 13 9.85 9.98 5.09
N LEU A 14 9.92 10.08 6.42
CA LEU A 14 9.58 9.02 7.40
C LEU A 14 8.36 8.15 7.01
N PRO A 15 7.25 8.69 6.46
CA PRO A 15 6.13 7.86 6.02
C PRO A 15 6.47 6.84 4.92
N CYS A 16 7.45 7.10 4.06
CA CYS A 16 7.87 6.14 3.02
C CYS A 16 8.51 4.89 3.61
N ASP A 17 9.28 5.04 4.69
CA ASP A 17 9.85 3.91 5.41
C ASP A 17 8.73 3.07 6.03
N ILE A 18 7.70 3.72 6.61
CA ILE A 18 6.54 3.02 7.15
C ILE A 18 5.80 2.21 6.09
N TRP A 19 5.60 2.78 4.90
CA TRP A 19 5.00 2.04 3.78
C TRP A 19 5.83 0.79 3.43
N SER A 20 7.15 0.95 3.38
CA SER A 20 8.08 -0.12 3.06
C SER A 20 8.04 -1.23 4.13
N VAL A 21 7.96 -0.87 5.41
CA VAL A 21 7.73 -1.81 6.52
C VAL A 21 6.41 -2.55 6.34
N GLY A 22 5.33 -1.86 5.96
CA GLY A 22 4.04 -2.50 5.65
C GLY A 22 4.15 -3.56 4.55
N CYS A 23 4.86 -3.26 3.47
CA CYS A 23 5.12 -4.22 2.38
C CYS A 23 5.91 -5.45 2.88
N ILE A 24 6.98 -5.22 3.65
CA ILE A 24 7.81 -6.30 4.22
C ILE A 24 6.98 -7.19 5.14
N LEU A 25 6.14 -6.61 6.00
CA LEU A 25 5.28 -7.39 6.89
C LEU A 25 4.27 -8.26 6.13
N VAL A 26 3.71 -7.75 5.03
CA VAL A 26 2.84 -8.55 4.16
C VAL A 26 3.62 -9.70 3.53
N GLU A 27 4.81 -9.43 2.99
CA GLU A 27 5.69 -10.43 2.38
C GLU A 27 6.11 -11.52 3.38
N LEU A 28 6.42 -11.15 4.62
CA LEU A 28 6.72 -12.11 5.69
C LEU A 28 5.52 -13.02 6.02
N CYS A 29 4.30 -12.52 5.85
CA CYS A 29 3.09 -13.29 6.15
C CYS A 29 2.63 -14.16 4.97
N SER A 30 2.80 -13.70 3.74
CA SER A 30 2.39 -14.41 2.52
C SER A 30 3.49 -15.32 1.95
N GLY A 31 4.76 -15.01 2.21
CA GLY A 31 5.91 -15.63 1.54
C GLY A 31 6.11 -15.12 0.09
N GLU A 32 5.31 -14.16 -0.37
CA GLU A 32 5.37 -13.59 -1.71
C GLU A 32 5.48 -12.07 -1.62
N ALA A 33 6.40 -11.48 -2.38
CA ALA A 33 6.57 -10.04 -2.42
C ALA A 33 5.29 -9.33 -2.92
N LEU A 34 4.84 -8.34 -2.15
CA LEU A 34 3.54 -7.68 -2.37
C LEU A 34 3.46 -6.95 -3.71
N PHE A 35 4.55 -6.29 -4.11
CA PHE A 35 4.65 -5.50 -5.34
C PHE A 35 5.92 -5.86 -6.11
N GLN A 36 5.79 -6.74 -7.10
CA GLN A 36 6.89 -7.12 -8.00
C GLN A 36 6.70 -6.49 -9.37
N THR A 37 7.07 -5.21 -9.51
CA THR A 37 7.04 -4.52 -10.81
C THR A 37 8.08 -3.40 -10.86
N HIS A 38 8.53 -3.11 -12.07
CA HIS A 38 9.39 -1.97 -12.39
C HIS A 38 8.62 -0.85 -13.11
N GLU A 39 7.32 -1.04 -13.37
CA GLU A 39 6.47 -0.12 -14.10
C GLU A 39 5.50 0.63 -13.17
N ASN A 40 5.48 1.96 -13.27
CA ASN A 40 4.74 2.79 -12.30
C ASN A 40 3.23 2.60 -12.40
N LEU A 41 2.69 2.49 -13.61
CA LEU A 41 1.26 2.29 -13.79
C LEU A 41 0.82 0.93 -13.24
N GLU A 42 1.64 -0.10 -13.46
CA GLU A 42 1.42 -1.42 -12.89
C GLU A 42 1.48 -1.38 -11.37
N HIS A 43 2.48 -0.69 -10.80
CA HIS A 43 2.59 -0.53 -9.35
C HIS A 43 1.33 0.12 -8.76
N LEU A 44 0.83 1.19 -9.37
CA LEU A 44 -0.42 1.82 -8.95
C LEU A 44 -1.63 0.90 -9.07
N ALA A 45 -1.69 0.10 -10.13
CA ALA A 45 -2.76 -0.88 -10.31
C ALA A 45 -2.70 -1.99 -9.25
N MET A 46 -1.49 -2.43 -8.87
CA MET A 46 -1.28 -3.37 -7.77
C MET A 46 -1.74 -2.77 -6.43
N MET A 47 -1.37 -1.51 -6.16
CA MET A 47 -1.83 -0.80 -4.96
C MET A 47 -3.36 -0.70 -4.91
N GLU A 48 -4.01 -0.29 -6.01
CA GLU A 48 -5.48 -0.22 -6.07
C GLU A 48 -6.14 -1.58 -5.87
N ARG A 49 -5.50 -2.65 -6.35
CA ARG A 49 -6.00 -4.01 -6.19
C ARG A 49 -5.94 -4.49 -4.74
N VAL A 50 -4.85 -4.18 -4.03
CA VAL A 50 -4.59 -4.64 -2.65
C VAL A 50 -5.38 -3.81 -1.64
N LEU A 51 -5.35 -2.49 -1.78
CA LEU A 51 -5.82 -1.53 -0.77
C LEU A 51 -7.18 -0.91 -1.11
N GLY A 52 -7.56 -0.91 -2.39
CA GLY A 52 -8.73 -0.20 -2.90
C GLY A 52 -8.35 1.08 -3.67
N PRO A 53 -9.34 1.80 -4.20
CA PRO A 53 -9.10 2.92 -5.11
C PRO A 53 -8.28 4.03 -4.47
N VAL A 54 -7.42 4.67 -5.25
CA VAL A 54 -6.64 5.83 -4.78
C VAL A 54 -7.61 6.99 -4.48
N PRO A 55 -7.49 7.68 -3.33
CA PRO A 55 -8.34 8.82 -3.02
C PRO A 55 -8.26 9.93 -4.08
N GLU A 56 -9.41 10.47 -4.49
CA GLU A 56 -9.48 11.48 -5.57
C GLU A 56 -8.65 12.74 -5.28
N HIS A 57 -8.59 13.16 -4.01
CA HIS A 57 -7.82 14.35 -3.64
C HIS A 57 -6.33 14.17 -3.89
N MET A 58 -5.80 12.95 -3.73
CA MET A 58 -4.41 12.62 -4.06
C MET A 58 -4.19 12.61 -5.57
N ILE A 59 -5.16 12.10 -6.34
CA ILE A 59 -5.10 12.11 -7.81
C ILE A 59 -5.05 13.55 -8.33
N ARG A 60 -5.87 14.45 -7.77
CA ARG A 60 -5.90 15.88 -8.15
C ARG A 60 -4.60 16.61 -7.78
N LYS A 61 -3.98 16.23 -6.66
CA LYS A 61 -2.68 16.77 -6.20
C LYS A 61 -1.47 16.10 -6.87
N ALA A 62 -1.69 15.07 -7.68
CA ALA A 62 -0.61 14.33 -8.33
C ALA A 62 0.18 15.24 -9.29
N SER A 63 1.49 15.03 -9.36
CA SER A 63 2.38 15.77 -10.26
C SER A 63 1.95 15.61 -11.73
N SER A 64 2.33 16.56 -12.59
CA SER A 64 2.08 16.47 -14.04
C SER A 64 2.62 15.17 -14.66
N SER A 65 3.71 14.63 -14.10
CA SER A 65 4.28 13.34 -14.51
C SER A 65 3.41 12.13 -14.13
N ALA A 66 2.64 12.23 -13.05
CA ALA A 66 1.72 11.19 -12.59
C ALA A 66 0.32 11.30 -13.21
N GLN A 67 -0.10 12.50 -13.63
CA GLN A 67 -1.40 12.72 -14.27
C GLN A 67 -1.63 11.86 -15.52
N LYS A 68 -0.57 11.51 -16.26
CA LYS A 68 -0.63 10.61 -17.43
C LYS A 68 -1.16 9.20 -17.10
N TYR A 69 -1.07 8.78 -15.84
CA TYR A 69 -1.56 7.49 -15.37
C TYR A 69 -3.05 7.50 -15.02
N PHE A 70 -3.70 8.67 -14.97
CA PHE A 70 -5.10 8.79 -14.59
C PHE A 70 -5.97 9.22 -15.78
N ARG A 71 -7.05 8.48 -16.04
CA ARG A 71 -8.09 8.88 -16.99
C ARG A 71 -8.94 9.97 -16.37
N ARG A 72 -9.05 11.10 -17.08
CA ARG A 72 -9.92 12.25 -16.70
C ARG A 72 -9.67 12.72 -15.27
N GLY A 73 -8.46 12.55 -14.73
CA GLY A 73 -8.07 12.98 -13.39
C GLY A 73 -8.86 12.35 -12.23
N THR A 74 -9.54 11.22 -12.45
CA THR A 74 -10.43 10.61 -11.43
C THR A 74 -10.20 9.12 -11.22
N ARG A 75 -9.68 8.39 -12.22
CA ARG A 75 -9.46 6.94 -12.13
C ARG A 75 -8.16 6.53 -12.78
N LEU A 76 -7.55 5.46 -12.31
CA LEU A 76 -6.35 4.89 -12.93
C LEU A 76 -6.64 4.42 -14.37
N ASN A 77 -5.71 4.66 -15.30
CA ASN A 77 -5.76 4.19 -16.67
C ASN A 77 -5.38 2.70 -16.78
N TRP A 78 -6.16 1.84 -16.11
CA TRP A 78 -5.92 0.40 -16.05
C TRP A 78 -7.21 -0.37 -16.31
N PRO A 79 -7.19 -1.48 -17.08
CA PRO A 79 -6.03 -2.17 -17.68
C PRO A 79 -5.59 -1.67 -19.06
N GLU A 80 -6.28 -0.69 -19.65
CA GLU A 80 -6.00 -0.26 -21.03
C GLU A 80 -4.63 0.40 -21.21
N GLY A 81 -4.06 0.98 -20.15
CA GLY A 81 -2.70 1.52 -20.17
C GLY A 81 -1.60 0.50 -19.91
N ALA A 82 -1.94 -0.77 -19.66
CA ALA A 82 -0.95 -1.80 -19.34
C ALA A 82 0.02 -2.04 -20.51
N VAL A 83 1.31 -2.14 -20.18
CA VAL A 83 2.37 -2.38 -21.18
C VAL A 83 2.30 -3.81 -21.72
N THR A 84 1.99 -4.78 -20.86
CA THR A 84 1.97 -6.21 -21.22
C THR A 84 0.74 -6.92 -20.67
N ARG A 85 0.37 -8.06 -21.27
CA ARG A 85 -0.73 -8.91 -20.76
C ARG A 85 -0.32 -9.61 -19.47
N GLU A 86 0.97 -9.83 -19.29
CA GLU A 86 1.60 -10.41 -18.11
C GLU A 86 1.39 -9.49 -16.91
N SER A 87 1.59 -8.18 -17.06
CA SER A 87 1.29 -7.17 -16.03
C SER A 87 -0.18 -7.19 -15.62
N ILE A 88 -1.11 -7.31 -16.59
CA ILE A 88 -2.55 -7.45 -16.31
C ILE A 88 -2.82 -8.70 -15.47
N ARG A 89 -2.17 -9.82 -15.81
CA ARG A 89 -2.32 -11.08 -15.09
C ARG A 89 -1.71 -11.00 -13.69
N ALA A 90 -0.55 -10.36 -13.52
CA ALA A 90 0.10 -10.15 -12.23
C ALA A 90 -0.80 -9.37 -11.27
N VAL A 91 -1.32 -8.22 -11.70
CA VAL A 91 -2.26 -7.42 -10.89
C VAL A 91 -3.52 -8.22 -10.56
N ARG A 92 -4.09 -8.98 -11.50
CA ARG A 92 -5.30 -9.78 -11.23
C ARG A 92 -5.09 -10.89 -10.21
N LYS A 93 -3.89 -11.47 -10.15
CA LYS A 93 -3.53 -12.52 -9.18
C LYS A 93 -3.43 -11.99 -7.75
N LEU A 94 -3.18 -10.70 -7.55
CA LEU A 94 -3.10 -10.12 -6.22
C LEU A 94 -4.45 -10.21 -5.50
N HIS A 95 -4.36 -10.64 -4.24
CA HIS A 95 -5.47 -10.68 -3.30
C HIS A 95 -5.57 -9.34 -2.57
N ARG A 96 -6.77 -9.00 -2.07
CA ARG A 96 -6.93 -7.81 -1.23
C ARG A 96 -6.21 -8.02 0.10
N LEU A 97 -5.76 -6.95 0.73
CA LEU A 97 -5.06 -7.01 2.03
C LEU A 97 -5.86 -7.82 3.06
N LYS A 98 -7.16 -7.55 3.17
CA LYS A 98 -8.07 -8.34 4.01
C LYS A 98 -8.04 -9.85 3.74
N ASP A 99 -7.92 -10.28 2.48
CA ASP A 99 -7.97 -11.69 2.09
C ASP A 99 -6.61 -12.37 2.28
N LEU A 100 -5.51 -11.60 2.21
CA LEU A 100 -4.17 -12.06 2.57
C LEU A 100 -4.10 -12.42 4.05
N VAL A 101 -4.73 -11.61 4.90
CA VAL A 101 -4.67 -11.80 6.36
C VAL A 101 -5.79 -12.72 6.89
N ALA A 102 -6.98 -12.72 6.27
CA ALA A 102 -8.12 -13.53 6.70
C ALA A 102 -8.00 -15.03 6.38
N ARG A 103 -7.03 -15.46 5.56
CA ARG A 103 -6.85 -16.87 5.21
C ARG A 103 -6.51 -17.77 6.40
N ASN A 104 -6.16 -17.23 7.56
CA ASN A 104 -6.01 -17.99 8.80
C ASN A 104 -6.70 -17.25 9.97
N ALA A 105 -7.71 -17.86 10.58
CA ALA A 105 -8.65 -17.23 11.51
C ALA A 105 -8.16 -17.19 12.97
N ASP A 106 -7.04 -16.50 13.24
CA ASP A 106 -6.56 -16.26 14.61
C ASP A 106 -6.76 -14.79 15.02
N HIS A 107 -7.10 -14.54 16.29
CA HIS A 107 -7.23 -13.17 16.85
C HIS A 107 -6.00 -12.30 16.57
N SER A 108 -4.80 -12.88 16.61
CA SER A 108 -3.54 -12.17 16.30
C SER A 108 -3.48 -11.64 14.87
N LYS A 109 -4.22 -12.24 13.93
CA LYS A 109 -4.22 -11.86 12.52
C LYS A 109 -5.21 -10.72 12.23
N ALA A 110 -6.30 -10.61 12.99
CA ALA A 110 -7.17 -9.43 12.91
C ALA A 110 -6.42 -8.15 13.32
N SER A 111 -5.66 -8.22 14.43
CA SER A 111 -4.79 -7.12 14.87
C SER A 111 -3.66 -6.83 13.88
N LEU A 112 -3.13 -7.85 13.20
CA LEU A 112 -2.14 -7.65 12.14
C LEU A 112 -2.74 -6.94 10.94
N ALA A 113 -3.96 -7.31 10.51
CA ALA A 113 -4.63 -6.66 9.39
C ALA A 113 -4.82 -5.17 9.67
N ASP A 114 -5.25 -4.83 10.89
CA ASP A 114 -5.46 -3.45 11.32
C ASP A 114 -4.14 -2.64 11.28
N LEU A 115 -3.06 -3.21 11.81
CA LEU A 115 -1.72 -2.62 11.71
C LEU A 115 -1.33 -2.37 10.24
N LEU A 116 -1.48 -3.39 9.38
CA LEU A 116 -1.12 -3.29 7.97
C LEU A 116 -1.95 -2.22 7.23
N TYR A 117 -3.24 -2.10 7.54
CA TYR A 117 -4.09 -1.03 7.00
C TYR A 117 -3.64 0.37 7.44
N GLY A 118 -3.09 0.51 8.64
CA GLY A 118 -2.50 1.76 9.13
C GLY A 118 -1.14 2.09 8.49
N LEU A 119 -0.29 1.08 8.27
CA LEU A 119 1.01 1.23 7.63
C LEU A 119 0.90 1.51 6.12
N LEU A 120 -0.09 0.91 5.44
CA LEU A 120 -0.30 1.00 4.00
C LEU A 120 -1.38 2.03 3.62
N ARG A 121 -1.55 3.09 4.42
CA ARG A 121 -2.40 4.23 4.03
C ARG A 121 -1.80 4.97 2.84
N PHE A 122 -2.64 5.30 1.86
CA PHE A 122 -2.23 6.08 0.70
C PHE A 122 -1.72 7.47 1.10
N GLU A 123 -2.51 8.20 1.89
CA GLU A 123 -2.16 9.54 2.35
C GLU A 123 -1.05 9.45 3.42
N PRO A 124 0.14 10.06 3.18
CA PRO A 124 1.24 9.99 4.14
C PRO A 124 0.91 10.59 5.51
N SER A 125 0.02 11.60 5.58
CA SER A 125 -0.38 12.22 6.84
C SER A 125 -1.38 11.39 7.65
N GLU A 126 -2.06 10.42 7.03
CA GLU A 126 -2.96 9.49 7.71
C GLU A 126 -2.28 8.15 8.03
N ARG A 127 -1.04 7.98 7.57
CA ARG A 127 -0.25 6.77 7.79
C ARG A 127 0.28 6.76 9.22
N LEU A 128 0.25 5.58 9.84
CA LEU A 128 0.84 5.41 11.17
C LEU A 128 2.30 5.85 11.18
N THR A 129 2.72 6.50 12.26
CA THR A 129 4.14 6.69 12.55
C THR A 129 4.74 5.40 13.14
N ALA A 130 6.06 5.29 13.16
CA ALA A 130 6.74 4.15 13.79
C ALA A 130 6.33 3.99 15.27
N GLN A 131 6.18 5.11 15.99
CA GLN A 131 5.77 5.11 17.39
C GLN A 131 4.35 4.56 17.56
N GLU A 132 3.38 5.08 16.79
CA GLU A 132 2.00 4.60 16.85
C GLU A 132 1.88 3.13 16.40
N ALA A 133 2.68 2.71 15.42
CA ALA A 133 2.76 1.33 14.99
C ALA A 133 3.28 0.40 16.09
N LEU A 134 4.28 0.82 16.88
CA LEU A 134 4.81 0.04 18.01
C LEU A 134 3.83 -0.05 19.18
N ASP A 135 3.02 1.00 19.39
CA ASP A 135 1.97 1.02 20.41
C ASP A 135 0.70 0.23 20.01
N HIS A 136 0.68 -0.32 18.79
CA HIS A 136 -0.45 -1.05 18.24
C HIS A 136 -0.77 -2.33 19.03
N PRO A 137 -2.06 -2.70 19.20
CA PRO A 137 -2.48 -3.94 19.89
C PRO A 137 -1.81 -5.22 19.38
N PHE A 138 -1.33 -5.22 18.14
CA PHE A 138 -0.57 -6.34 17.57
C PHE A 138 0.72 -6.64 18.35
N PHE A 139 1.44 -5.61 18.82
CA PHE A 139 2.68 -5.76 19.58
C PHE A 139 2.44 -5.81 21.10
N ARG A 140 1.21 -5.56 21.56
CA ARG A 140 0.83 -5.70 22.97
C ARG A 140 0.61 -7.18 23.28
N ILE A 141 1.72 -7.89 23.49
CA ILE A 141 1.70 -9.25 24.02
C ILE A 141 1.09 -9.17 25.43
N PRO A 142 0.01 -9.92 25.75
CA PRO A 142 -0.39 -10.08 27.13
C PRO A 142 0.79 -10.75 27.85
N GLY A 143 1.42 -10.04 28.80
CA GLY A 143 2.49 -10.61 29.59
C GLY A 143 2.03 -11.90 30.29
N PRO A 144 2.95 -12.84 30.60
CA PRO A 144 2.59 -13.99 31.40
C PRO A 144 2.08 -13.48 32.75
N THR A 145 0.81 -13.76 33.05
CA THR A 145 0.23 -13.61 34.39
C THR A 145 0.90 -14.55 35.37
#